data_AF-A0A0D0AFA7-F1
#
_entry.id   AF-A0A0D0AFA7-F1
#
_cell.length_a   1.000
_cell.length_b   1.000
_cell.length_c   1.000
_cell.angle_alpha   90.00
_cell.angle_beta   90.00
_cell.angle_gamma   90.00
#
_symmetry.space_group_name_H-M   'P 1'
#
loop_
_entity.id
_entity.type
_entity.pdbx_description
1 polymer ?
#
loop_
_entity_poly.entity_id
_entity_poly.type
_entity_poly.pdbx_seq_one_letter_code
_entity_poly.pdbx_strand_id
1 'polypeptide(L)'
;MVSKRVKTDHIARIDTVPIRSGEVFYLRSLLQHKAASSFKDLRTVNEVEFGTFHEAATDIGLFDNNQEGFLTLQEAVDCHRTPSQLRFLFAQVILEGYPGTELWNSFKHSLSIDHLFMAGLCIIMA
;
A
#
# COMPACT_ATOMS: atom_id res chain seq x y z
N MET A 1 20.17 41.65 30.12
CA MET A 1 20.87 40.35 30.10
C MET A 1 20.13 39.43 29.12
N VAL A 2 20.61 39.32 27.88
CA VAL A 2 20.10 38.30 26.95
C VAL A 2 20.91 37.04 27.20
N SER A 3 20.27 36.04 27.81
CA SER A 3 20.88 34.74 28.04
C SER A 3 21.16 34.07 26.69
N LYS A 4 22.40 33.67 26.43
CA LYS A 4 22.77 32.92 25.22
C LYS A 4 22.01 31.59 25.26
N ARG A 5 21.26 31.27 24.20
CA ARG A 5 20.61 29.95 24.05
C ARG A 5 21.69 28.87 24.12
N VAL A 6 21.56 27.98 25.09
CA VAL A 6 22.34 26.75 25.18
C VAL A 6 21.99 25.91 23.95
N LYS A 7 22.99 25.51 23.17
CA LYS A 7 22.82 24.67 21.99
C LYS A 7 22.57 23.24 22.48
N THR A 8 21.30 22.89 22.66
CA THR A 8 20.88 21.53 22.94
C THR A 8 20.68 20.79 21.63
N ASP A 9 21.02 19.50 21.59
CA ASP A 9 20.93 18.64 20.41
C ASP A 9 19.48 18.19 20.17
N HIS A 10 18.57 19.16 20.13
CA HIS A 10 17.14 18.90 19.95
C HIS A 10 16.79 18.98 18.47
N ILE A 11 16.44 17.82 17.90
CA ILE A 11 15.89 17.72 16.56
C ILE A 11 14.41 18.12 16.65
N ALA A 12 14.09 19.34 16.19
CA ALA A 12 12.73 19.88 16.24
C ALA A 12 11.94 19.71 14.93
N ARG A 13 12.56 19.15 13.88
CA ARG A 13 11.96 19.02 12.54
C ARG A 13 12.28 17.65 11.95
N ILE A 14 11.27 17.07 11.30
CA ILE A 14 11.41 15.88 10.48
C ILE A 14 11.15 16.30 9.02
N ASP A 15 11.98 15.88 8.08
CA ASP A 15 11.88 16.25 6.66
C ASP A 15 10.81 15.46 5.92
N THR A 16 10.08 16.12 5.01
CA THR A 16 9.00 15.50 4.24
C THR A 16 9.53 14.35 3.40
N VAL A 17 8.95 13.17 3.63
CA VAL A 17 9.27 11.94 2.90
C VAL A 17 8.13 11.69 1.90
N PRO A 18 8.42 11.40 0.62
CA PRO A 18 7.39 11.03 -0.34
C PRO A 18 6.87 9.61 -0.05
N ILE A 19 5.61 9.35 -0.41
CA ILE A 19 4.95 8.04 -0.21
C ILE A 19 5.74 6.88 -0.86
N ARG A 20 6.42 7.16 -1.98
CA ARG A 20 7.27 6.20 -2.71
C ARG A 20 8.45 5.66 -1.91
N SER A 21 8.80 6.28 -0.78
CA SER A 21 9.85 5.81 0.11
C SER A 21 9.42 4.64 1.02
N GLY A 22 8.18 4.15 0.90
CA GLY A 22 7.72 2.93 1.57
C GLY A 22 7.80 3.02 3.09
N GLU A 23 8.50 2.08 3.73
CA GLU A 23 8.63 1.99 5.19
C GLU A 23 9.13 3.29 5.87
N VAL A 24 9.98 4.07 5.19
CA VAL A 24 10.47 5.34 5.75
C VAL A 24 9.36 6.39 5.83
N PHE A 25 8.41 6.36 4.90
CA PHE A 25 7.23 7.23 4.93
C PHE A 25 6.33 6.87 6.11
N TYR A 26 6.04 5.58 6.32
CA TYR A 26 5.22 5.12 7.44
C TYR A 26 5.88 5.38 8.80
N LEU A 27 7.19 5.19 8.90
CA LEU A 27 7.97 5.54 10.09
C LEU A 27 7.83 7.04 10.44
N ARG A 28 7.97 7.94 9.46
CA ARG A 28 7.76 9.38 9.67
C ARG A 28 6.34 9.66 10.18
N SER A 29 5.34 9.07 9.55
CA SER A 29 3.94 9.28 9.91
C SER A 29 3.64 8.81 11.33
N LEU A 30 4.19 7.67 11.73
CA LEU A 30 4.10 7.18 13.12
C LEU A 30 4.78 8.12 14.10
N LEU A 31 5.99 8.60 13.80
CA LEU A 31 6.73 9.56 14.64
C LEU A 31 6.02 10.90 14.80
N GLN A 32 5.17 11.30 13.84
CA GLN A 32 4.34 12.49 13.95
C GLN A 32 3.15 12.29 14.89
N HIS A 33 2.66 11.05 15.03
CA HIS A 33 1.50 10.72 15.86
C HIS A 33 1.85 10.26 17.28
N LYS A 34 2.96 9.54 17.45
CA LYS A 34 3.38 8.95 18.72
C LYS A 34 4.86 9.22 18.97
N ALA A 35 5.17 9.74 20.15
CA ALA A 35 6.53 9.71 20.67
C ALA A 35 6.87 8.29 21.10
N ALA A 36 8.01 7.78 20.66
CA ALA A 36 8.44 6.43 21.00
C ALA A 36 9.89 6.41 21.45
N SER A 37 10.19 5.43 22.29
CA SER A 37 11.53 5.22 22.85
C SER A 37 12.40 4.28 22.01
N SER A 38 11.78 3.53 21.09
CA SER A 38 12.46 2.60 20.19
C SER A 38 11.64 2.34 18.93
N PHE A 39 12.26 1.78 17.89
CA PHE A 39 11.53 1.32 16.70
C PHE A 39 10.55 0.19 17.01
N LYS A 40 10.84 -0.62 18.03
CA LYS A 40 9.93 -1.65 18.52
C LYS A 40 8.64 -1.03 19.04
N ASP A 41 8.78 -0.04 19.92
CA ASP A 41 7.67 0.72 20.50
C ASP A 41 6.83 1.46 19.43
N LEU A 42 7.45 1.92 18.34
CA LEU A 42 6.74 2.46 17.17
C LEU A 42 5.86 1.42 16.46
N ARG A 43 6.33 0.17 16.39
CA ARG A 43 5.58 -0.94 15.77
C ARG A 43 4.66 -1.65 16.76
N THR A 44 4.61 -1.22 18.03
CA THR A 44 3.71 -1.80 19.02
C THR A 44 2.46 -0.94 19.17
N VAL A 45 1.30 -1.53 18.83
CA VAL A 45 -0.03 -0.91 18.99
C VAL A 45 -0.88 -1.87 19.82
N ASN A 46 -1.54 -1.35 20.87
CA ASN A 46 -2.38 -2.16 21.76
C ASN A 46 -1.69 -3.45 22.26
N GLU A 47 -0.40 -3.35 22.64
CA GLU A 47 0.45 -4.47 23.09
C GLU A 47 0.81 -5.52 22.03
N VAL A 48 0.41 -5.32 20.77
CA VAL A 48 0.77 -6.18 19.63
C VAL A 48 1.93 -5.55 18.85
N GLU A 49 3.03 -6.28 18.67
CA GLU A 49 4.14 -5.87 17.80
C GLU A 49 3.90 -6.30 16.36
N PHE A 50 3.95 -5.34 15.43
CA PHE A 50 3.81 -5.56 13.99
C PHE A 50 5.16 -5.75 13.29
N GLY A 51 5.14 -6.41 12.13
CA GLY A 51 6.33 -6.68 11.33
C GLY A 51 6.85 -5.42 10.65
N THR A 52 5.94 -4.58 10.18
CA THR A 52 6.25 -3.36 9.41
C THR A 52 5.69 -2.09 10.07
N PHE A 53 6.27 -0.94 9.74
CA PHE A 53 5.72 0.36 10.15
C PHE A 53 4.40 0.65 9.45
N HIS A 54 4.23 0.15 8.22
CA HIS A 54 2.96 0.19 7.50
C HIS A 54 1.83 -0.46 8.33
N GLU A 55 1.99 -1.73 8.72
CA GLU A 55 0.98 -2.45 9.50
C GLU A 55 0.62 -1.75 10.82
N ALA A 56 1.63 -1.28 11.57
CA ALA A 56 1.39 -0.56 12.81
C ALA A 56 0.64 0.76 12.58
N ALA A 57 0.96 1.48 11.50
CA ALA A 57 0.29 2.72 11.16
C ALA A 57 -1.17 2.48 10.73
N THR A 58 -1.41 1.40 9.98
CA THR A 58 -2.76 0.95 9.60
C THR A 58 -3.59 0.54 10.82
N ASP A 59 -3.02 -0.18 11.79
CA ASP A 59 -3.73 -0.60 13.02
C ASP A 59 -4.14 0.58 13.91
N ILE A 60 -3.33 1.64 13.96
CA ILE A 60 -3.66 2.91 14.64
C ILE A 60 -4.76 3.69 13.88
N GLY A 61 -5.06 3.31 12.63
CA GLY A 61 -6.02 4.00 11.76
C GLY A 61 -5.45 5.23 11.05
N LEU A 62 -4.12 5.31 10.87
CA LEU A 62 -3.47 6.37 10.10
C LEU A 62 -3.63 6.19 8.60
N PHE A 63 -3.68 4.94 8.17
CA PHE A 63 -3.83 4.53 6.79
C PHE A 63 -4.91 3.46 6.74
N ASP A 64 -5.69 3.46 5.66
CA ASP A 64 -6.66 2.40 5.47
C ASP A 64 -5.96 1.07 5.24
N ASN A 65 -6.64 -0.03 5.57
CA ASN A 65 -6.13 -1.34 5.22
C ASN A 65 -6.13 -1.37 3.68
N ASN A 66 -4.96 -1.53 3.03
CA ASN A 66 -4.72 -1.49 1.57
C ASN A 66 -5.53 -2.52 0.73
N GLN A 67 -6.66 -2.99 1.22
CA GLN A 67 -7.57 -3.95 0.63
C GLN A 67 -8.55 -3.30 -0.35
N GLU A 68 -8.77 -1.98 -0.32
CA GLU A 68 -9.74 -1.33 -1.21
C GLU A 68 -9.44 -1.63 -2.70
N GLY A 69 -8.17 -1.62 -3.10
CA GLY A 69 -7.77 -1.99 -4.46
C GLY A 69 -8.11 -3.45 -4.83
N PHE A 70 -8.02 -4.37 -3.85
CA PHE A 70 -8.43 -5.76 -4.03
C PHE A 70 -9.94 -5.90 -4.12
N LEU A 71 -10.68 -5.25 -3.21
CA LEU A 71 -12.14 -5.27 -3.18
C LEU A 71 -12.70 -4.68 -4.47
N THR A 72 -12.17 -3.55 -4.93
CA THR A 72 -12.57 -2.89 -6.18
C THR A 72 -12.36 -3.79 -7.39
N LEU A 73 -11.22 -4.49 -7.49
CA LEU A 73 -10.99 -5.45 -8.58
C LEU A 73 -11.89 -6.68 -8.46
N GLN A 74 -12.10 -7.19 -7.24
CA GLN A 74 -12.98 -8.33 -7.00
C GLN A 74 -14.42 -8.03 -7.43
N GLU A 75 -14.96 -6.88 -7.01
CA GLU A 75 -16.29 -6.41 -7.41
C GLU A 75 -16.41 -6.27 -8.93
N ALA A 76 -15.37 -5.76 -9.60
CA ALA A 76 -15.36 -5.65 -11.06
C ALA A 76 -15.38 -7.03 -11.75
N VAL A 77 -14.69 -8.02 -11.19
CA VAL A 77 -14.75 -9.42 -11.67
C VAL A 77 -16.14 -10.00 -11.44
N ASP A 78 -16.72 -9.82 -10.25
CA ASP A 78 -18.04 -10.33 -9.88
C ASP A 78 -19.16 -9.66 -10.71
N CYS A 79 -18.96 -8.41 -11.11
CA CYS A 79 -19.83 -7.70 -12.07
C CYS A 79 -19.60 -8.11 -13.54
N HIS A 80 -18.80 -9.14 -13.81
CA HIS A 80 -18.53 -9.68 -15.16
C HIS A 80 -18.00 -8.62 -16.14
N ARG A 81 -17.14 -7.70 -15.67
CA ARG A 81 -16.47 -6.72 -16.54
C ARG A 81 -15.59 -7.43 -17.57
N THR A 82 -15.43 -6.80 -18.74
CA THR A 82 -14.58 -7.39 -19.78
C THR A 82 -13.10 -7.34 -19.38
N PRO A 83 -12.24 -8.25 -19.87
CA PRO A 83 -10.82 -8.28 -19.51
C PRO A 83 -10.09 -6.97 -19.81
N SER A 84 -10.47 -6.28 -20.89
CA SER A 84 -9.96 -4.94 -21.22
C SER A 84 -10.30 -3.90 -20.14
N GLN A 85 -11.54 -3.90 -19.66
CA GLN A 85 -11.98 -3.01 -18.57
C GLN A 85 -11.26 -3.34 -17.26
N LEU A 86 -11.08 -4.64 -16.96
CA LEU A 86 -10.33 -5.08 -15.78
C LEU A 86 -8.86 -4.64 -15.84
N ARG A 87 -8.21 -4.71 -17.01
CA ARG A 87 -6.81 -4.23 -17.19
C ARG A 87 -6.69 -2.72 -17.01
N PHE A 88 -7.67 -1.95 -17.49
CA PHE A 88 -7.72 -0.50 -17.25
C PHE A 88 -7.86 -0.18 -15.76
N LEU A 89 -8.79 -0.84 -15.06
CA LEU A 89 -8.98 -0.67 -13.63
C LEU A 89 -7.75 -1.10 -12.82
N PHE A 90 -7.12 -2.22 -13.19
CA PHE A 90 -5.87 -2.68 -12.59
C PHE A 90 -4.75 -1.63 -12.70
N ALA A 91 -4.61 -0.97 -13.86
CA ALA A 91 -3.64 0.11 -14.03
C ALA A 91 -3.95 1.32 -13.12
N GLN A 92 -5.23 1.69 -12.99
CA GLN A 92 -5.68 2.76 -12.10
C GLN A 92 -5.34 2.45 -10.64
N VAL A 93 -5.67 1.24 -10.18
CA VAL A 93 -5.39 0.77 -8.81
C VAL A 93 -3.88 0.77 -8.53
N ILE A 94 -3.04 0.34 -9.49
CA ILE A 94 -1.58 0.43 -9.31
C ILE A 94 -1.09 1.89 -9.23
N LEU A 95 -1.65 2.79 -10.04
CA LEU A 95 -1.29 4.20 -10.01
C LEU A 95 -1.61 4.88 -8.67
N GLU A 96 -2.66 4.42 -8.00
CA GLU A 96 -3.06 4.87 -6.66
C GLU A 96 -2.13 4.34 -5.54
N GLY A 97 -1.22 3.41 -5.86
CA GLY A 97 -0.17 2.94 -4.95
C GLY A 97 -0.42 1.57 -4.33
N TYR A 98 -1.42 0.83 -4.82
CA TYR A 98 -1.71 -0.53 -4.36
C TYR A 98 -0.69 -1.57 -4.89
N PRO A 99 -0.50 -2.71 -4.20
CA PRO A 99 0.54 -3.68 -4.53
C PRO A 99 0.26 -4.43 -5.84
N GLY A 100 0.84 -3.94 -6.94
CA GLY A 100 0.58 -4.48 -8.28
C GLY A 100 0.93 -5.96 -8.46
N THR A 101 2.00 -6.45 -7.82
CA THR A 101 2.39 -7.87 -7.93
C THR A 101 1.39 -8.80 -7.25
N GLU A 102 0.87 -8.42 -6.09
CA GLU A 102 -0.11 -9.20 -5.33
C GLU A 102 -1.48 -9.18 -6.02
N LEU A 103 -1.92 -8.01 -6.50
CA LEU A 103 -3.12 -7.86 -7.32
C LEU A 103 -3.03 -8.71 -8.60
N TRP A 104 -1.90 -8.66 -9.31
CA TRP A 104 -1.68 -9.47 -10.50
C TRP A 104 -1.81 -10.96 -10.20
N ASN A 105 -1.12 -11.45 -9.16
CA ASN A 105 -1.17 -12.87 -8.81
C ASN A 105 -2.59 -13.34 -8.48
N SER A 106 -3.41 -12.47 -7.89
CA SER A 106 -4.80 -12.75 -7.52
C SER A 106 -5.74 -12.72 -8.73
N PHE A 107 -5.58 -11.77 -9.67
CA PHE A 107 -6.56 -11.52 -10.73
C PHE A 107 -6.07 -11.87 -12.16
N LYS A 108 -4.85 -12.38 -12.33
CA LYS A 108 -4.24 -12.68 -13.65
C LYS A 108 -5.12 -13.50 -14.59
N HIS A 109 -5.92 -14.44 -14.06
CA HIS A 109 -6.80 -15.27 -14.88
C HIS A 109 -7.92 -14.42 -15.51
N SER A 110 -8.66 -13.68 -14.70
CA SER A 110 -9.72 -12.77 -15.16
C SER A 110 -9.20 -11.66 -16.07
N LEU A 111 -7.97 -11.17 -15.82
CA LEU A 111 -7.31 -10.14 -16.63
C LEU A 111 -6.85 -10.64 -18.01
N SER A 112 -6.70 -11.94 -18.22
CA SER A 112 -6.10 -12.52 -19.45
C SER A 112 -6.97 -13.54 -20.18
N ILE A 113 -8.21 -13.76 -19.73
CA ILE A 113 -9.11 -14.77 -20.29
C ILE A 113 -9.39 -14.57 -21.79
N ASP A 114 -9.44 -13.33 -22.28
CA ASP A 114 -9.58 -13.01 -23.70
C ASP A 114 -8.40 -13.47 -24.56
N HIS A 115 -7.18 -13.41 -24.01
CA HIS A 115 -5.99 -13.92 -24.67
C HIS A 115 -5.93 -15.46 -24.66
N LEU A 116 -6.50 -16.10 -23.64
CA LEU A 116 -6.58 -17.57 -23.51
C LEU A 116 -7.62 -18.18 -24.46
N PHE A 117 -8.78 -17.55 -24.64
CA PHE A 117 -9.82 -18.03 -25.56
C PHE A 117 -9.39 -17.96 -27.04
N MET A 118 -8.60 -16.95 -27.42
CA MET A 118 -8.04 -16.86 -28.77
C MET A 118 -7.03 -17.99 -29.07
N ALA A 119 -6.33 -18.51 -28.04
CA ALA A 119 -5.43 -19.64 -28.21
C ALA A 119 -6.18 -20.98 -28.34
N GLY A 120 -7.31 -21.15 -27.66
CA GLY A 120 -8.12 -22.38 -27.72
C GLY A 120 -8.97 -22.51 -28.99
N LEU A 121 -9.55 -21.42 -29.49
CA LEU A 121 -10.34 -21.43 -30.73
C LEU A 121 -9.50 -21.65 -31.99
N CYS A 122 -8.22 -21.25 -31.98
CA CYS A 122 -7.31 -21.47 -33.10
C CYS A 122 -6.91 -22.96 -33.26
N ILE A 123 -6.94 -23.75 -32.17
CA ILE A 123 -6.57 -25.18 -32.19
C ILE A 123 -7.74 -26.07 -32.68
N ILE A 124 -8.99 -25.62 -32.52
CA ILE A 124 -10.18 -26.41 -32.89
C ILE A 124 -10.62 -26.12 -34.35
N MET A 125 -10.10 -25.05 -34.96
CA MET A 125 -10.41 -24.65 -36.34
C MET A 125 -9.27 -24.90 -37.35
N ALA A 126 -8.24 -25.67 -36.99
CA ALA A 126 -7.12 -26.06 -37.86
C ALA A 126 -7.11 -27.56 -38.16
#